data_AF-A0A7S2KEV9-F1
#
_entry.id   AF-A0A7S2KEV9-F1
#
_cell.length_a   1.000
_cell.length_b   1.000
_cell.length_c   1.000
_cell.angle_alpha   90.00
_cell.angle_beta   90.00
_cell.angle_gamma   90.00
#
_symmetry.space_group_name_H-M   'P 1'
#
loop_
_entity.id
_entity.type
_entity.pdbx_description
1 polymer ?
#
loop_
_entity_poly.entity_id
_entity_poly.type
_entity_poly.pdbx_seq_one_letter_code
_entity_poly.pdbx_strand_id
1 'polypeptide(L)'
;MLALTNAAIIMLIQLSLLLLLTVPAPISALSSISTSTSNNNNNTYDLVVIGGGSAGLTAAKFAATFQKSVVIVDAAGRLGGDCTWTGCVPSKTLLSCAKAAFMVKNAKKYGVVTGSSEDVRVDWEAIKERIRATQEHIYEEDDSPEVMKSLGIDTILGKAEFQSSNSIQVA
;
A
#
# COMPACT_ATOMS: atom_id res chain seq x y z
N MET A 1 -21.50 43.21 8.32
CA MET A 1 -21.60 41.74 8.11
C MET A 1 -20.28 41.10 7.65
N LEU A 2 -19.11 41.75 7.82
CA LEU A 2 -17.78 41.20 7.46
C LEU A 2 -16.85 40.93 8.66
N ALA A 3 -17.25 41.27 9.89
CA ALA A 3 -16.40 41.10 11.08
C ALA A 3 -16.57 39.74 11.79
N LEU A 4 -17.65 39.01 11.50
CA LEU A 4 -17.99 37.74 12.17
C LEU A 4 -17.42 36.50 11.46
N THR A 5 -16.93 36.61 10.22
CA THR A 5 -16.33 35.50 9.47
C THR A 5 -14.85 35.25 9.82
N ASN A 6 -14.11 36.29 10.25
CA ASN A 6 -12.70 36.13 10.63
C ASN A 6 -12.51 35.37 11.94
N ALA A 7 -13.43 35.51 12.90
CA ALA A 7 -13.31 34.84 14.20
C ALA A 7 -13.45 33.31 14.09
N ALA A 8 -14.30 32.81 13.19
CA ALA A 8 -14.49 31.36 12.98
C ALA A 8 -13.29 30.70 12.28
N ILE A 9 -12.64 31.41 11.34
CA ILE A 9 -11.45 30.92 10.63
C ILE A 9 -10.23 30.87 11.57
N ILE A 10 -10.09 31.87 12.44
CA ILE A 10 -9.03 31.89 13.46
C ILE A 10 -9.22 30.75 14.49
N MET A 11 -10.48 30.41 14.84
CA MET A 11 -10.78 29.30 15.75
C MET A 11 -10.50 27.92 15.14
N LEU A 12 -10.77 27.73 13.85
CA LEU A 12 -10.49 26.47 13.13
C LEU A 12 -8.99 26.23 12.90
N ILE A 13 -8.21 27.29 12.63
CA ILE A 13 -6.74 27.20 12.52
C ILE A 13 -6.10 26.91 13.88
N GLN A 14 -6.62 27.47 14.97
CA GLN A 14 -6.17 27.14 16.33
C GLN A 14 -6.47 25.68 16.72
N LEU A 15 -7.62 25.14 16.30
CA LEU A 15 -7.99 23.75 16.58
C LEU A 15 -7.19 22.73 15.74
N SER A 16 -6.78 23.08 14.52
CA SER A 16 -5.88 22.22 13.71
C SER A 16 -4.44 22.24 14.20
N LEU A 17 -3.95 23.38 14.71
CA LEU A 17 -2.59 23.48 15.25
C LEU A 17 -2.42 22.71 16.58
N LEU A 18 -3.51 22.55 17.34
CA LEU A 18 -3.51 21.82 18.61
C LEU A 18 -3.48 20.29 18.40
N LEU A 19 -4.02 19.76 17.30
CA LEU A 19 -3.92 18.32 16.97
C LEU A 19 -2.53 17.88 16.47
N LEU A 20 -1.71 18.81 15.95
CA LEU A 20 -0.34 18.53 15.52
C LEU A 20 0.67 18.45 16.68
N LEU A 21 0.27 18.82 17.90
CA LEU A 21 1.14 18.88 19.09
C LEU A 21 0.99 17.68 20.05
N THR A 22 0.13 16.69 19.75
CA THR A 22 -0.14 15.56 20.66
C THR A 22 0.19 14.17 20.11
N VAL A 23 1.06 14.05 19.11
CA VAL A 23 1.74 12.78 18.85
C VAL A 23 3.25 12.99 18.93
N PRO A 24 3.86 12.72 20.10
CA PRO A 24 5.31 12.74 20.21
C PRO A 24 5.87 11.59 19.38
N ALA A 25 6.65 11.92 18.35
CA ALA A 25 7.62 10.99 17.77
C ALA A 25 8.55 10.50 18.90
N PRO A 26 8.81 9.19 19.05
CA PRO A 26 9.83 8.72 19.96
C PRO A 26 11.21 8.97 19.34
N ILE A 27 11.71 10.20 19.50
CA ILE A 27 13.13 10.54 19.41
C ILE A 27 13.78 10.03 20.71
N SER A 28 14.11 8.75 20.74
CA SER A 28 14.95 8.17 21.80
C SER A 28 15.46 6.79 21.40
N ALA A 29 16.47 6.76 20.54
CA ALA A 29 17.54 5.75 20.56
C ALA A 29 18.64 6.07 19.52
N LEU A 30 19.22 7.28 19.59
CA LEU A 30 20.53 7.55 19.00
C LEU A 30 21.60 7.18 20.03
N SER A 31 21.86 5.88 20.20
CA SER A 31 22.98 5.41 21.03
C SER A 31 23.56 4.12 20.47
N SER A 32 24.27 4.25 19.34
CA SER A 32 25.51 3.54 19.00
C SER A 32 25.74 3.61 17.49
N ILE A 33 26.29 4.73 17.02
CA ILE A 33 27.14 4.67 15.84
C ILE A 33 28.39 3.91 16.28
N SER A 34 28.33 2.60 16.14
CA SER A 34 29.50 1.75 16.00
C SER A 34 29.71 1.59 14.51
N THR A 35 30.49 2.48 13.90
CA THR A 35 31.16 2.19 12.63
C THR A 35 32.18 1.10 12.87
N SER A 36 31.73 -0.14 12.99
CA SER A 36 32.52 -1.31 12.68
C SER A 36 32.30 -1.63 11.21
N THR A 37 33.22 -1.19 10.36
CA THR A 37 33.38 -1.72 9.01
C THR A 37 33.83 -3.18 9.12
N SER A 38 32.88 -4.07 9.37
CA SER A 38 33.04 -5.51 9.18
C SER A 38 32.29 -5.85 7.91
N ASN A 39 33.03 -6.22 6.86
CA ASN A 39 32.50 -6.57 5.56
C ASN A 39 31.88 -7.99 5.62
N ASN A 40 30.88 -8.15 6.49
CA ASN A 40 30.05 -9.32 6.68
C ASN A 40 28.61 -8.82 6.84
N ASN A 41 27.84 -8.88 5.75
CA ASN A 41 26.47 -8.34 5.64
C ASN A 41 25.43 -9.21 6.38
N ASN A 42 25.72 -9.60 7.62
CA ASN A 42 24.84 -10.43 8.42
C ASN A 42 23.98 -9.53 9.30
N ASN A 43 22.85 -9.07 8.76
CA ASN A 43 21.83 -8.37 9.53
C ASN A 43 20.96 -9.37 10.31
N THR A 44 20.70 -9.07 11.59
CA THR A 44 19.82 -9.88 12.44
C THR A 44 18.46 -9.21 12.54
N TYR A 45 17.40 -9.98 12.31
CA TYR A 45 16.00 -9.55 12.44
C TYR A 45 15.24 -10.53 13.33
N ASP A 46 14.22 -10.03 14.04
CA ASP A 46 13.28 -10.87 14.80
C ASP A 46 12.38 -11.68 13.87
N LEU A 47 12.05 -11.15 12.70
CA LEU A 47 11.25 -11.81 11.67
C LEU A 47 11.78 -11.51 10.27
N VAL A 48 11.97 -12.57 9.49
CA VAL A 48 12.28 -12.49 8.07
C VAL A 48 11.09 -13.04 7.29
N VAL A 49 10.49 -12.20 6.45
CA VAL A 49 9.37 -12.57 5.59
C VAL A 49 9.89 -12.77 4.17
N ILE A 50 9.74 -13.99 3.65
CA ILE A 50 10.10 -14.32 2.27
C ILE A 50 8.85 -14.19 1.41
N GLY A 51 8.84 -13.20 0.52
CA GLY A 51 7.73 -12.85 -0.35
C GLY A 51 6.90 -11.68 0.18
N GLY A 52 6.83 -10.61 -0.59
CA GLY A 52 6.04 -9.39 -0.35
C GLY A 52 4.63 -9.45 -0.94
N GLY A 53 4.02 -10.64 -0.97
CA GLY A 53 2.60 -10.80 -1.33
C GLY A 53 1.67 -10.47 -0.16
N SER A 54 0.35 -10.66 -0.36
CA SER A 54 -0.67 -10.34 0.65
C SER A 54 -0.41 -10.97 2.02
N ALA A 55 -0.01 -12.24 2.06
CA ALA A 55 0.31 -12.93 3.31
C ALA A 55 1.56 -12.36 3.98
N GLY A 56 2.62 -12.13 3.21
CA GLY A 56 3.89 -11.62 3.73
C GLY A 56 3.78 -10.19 4.24
N LEU A 57 3.13 -9.30 3.49
CA LEU A 57 2.85 -7.93 3.90
C LEU A 57 2.00 -7.89 5.17
N THR A 58 0.96 -8.73 5.27
CA THR A 58 0.12 -8.80 6.47
C THR A 58 0.92 -9.27 7.69
N ALA A 59 1.71 -10.33 7.54
CA ALA A 59 2.55 -10.85 8.62
C ALA A 59 3.60 -9.82 9.07
N ALA A 60 4.22 -9.12 8.13
CA ALA A 60 5.22 -8.09 8.42
C ALA A 60 4.61 -6.89 9.15
N LYS A 61 3.50 -6.35 8.63
CA LYS A 61 2.75 -5.25 9.26
C LYS A 61 2.31 -5.64 10.67
N PHE A 62 1.80 -6.87 10.84
CA PHE A 62 1.40 -7.36 12.15
C PHE A 62 2.58 -7.46 13.13
N ALA A 63 3.71 -8.02 12.72
CA ALA A 63 4.90 -8.11 13.56
C ALA A 63 5.48 -6.73 13.93
N ALA A 64 5.42 -5.76 13.01
CA ALA A 64 5.83 -4.39 13.27
C ALA A 64 4.98 -3.72 14.36
N THR A 65 3.69 -4.07 14.50
CA THR A 65 2.86 -3.55 15.61
C THR A 65 3.38 -3.96 17.00
N PHE A 66 4.14 -5.05 17.09
CA PHE A 66 4.83 -5.50 18.31
C PHE A 66 6.26 -4.96 18.44
N GLN A 67 6.63 -3.94 17.65
CA GLN A 67 7.95 -3.29 17.65
C GLN A 67 9.10 -4.28 17.41
N LYS A 68 8.83 -5.33 16.63
CA LYS A 68 9.84 -6.29 16.20
C LYS A 68 10.60 -5.76 14.99
N SER A 69 11.87 -6.11 14.90
CA SER A 69 12.68 -5.86 13.71
C SER A 69 12.25 -6.84 12.61
N VAL A 70 11.72 -6.31 11.50
CA VAL A 70 11.17 -7.11 10.41
C VAL A 70 11.83 -6.72 9.10
N VAL A 71 12.16 -7.72 8.30
CA VAL A 71 12.57 -7.54 6.90
C VAL A 71 11.70 -8.37 5.97
N ILE A 72 11.28 -7.76 4.86
CA ILE A 72 10.63 -8.44 3.74
C ILE A 72 11.67 -8.62 2.63
N VAL A 73 11.78 -9.84 2.10
CA VAL A 73 12.62 -10.16 0.94
C VAL A 73 11.74 -10.59 -0.22
N ASP A 74 11.80 -9.89 -1.35
CA ASP A 74 11.01 -10.23 -2.54
C ASP A 74 11.84 -10.13 -3.83
N ALA A 75 11.76 -11.14 -4.69
CA ALA A 75 12.50 -11.22 -5.95
C ALA A 75 11.78 -10.55 -7.13
N ALA A 76 10.49 -10.22 -7.01
CA ALA A 76 9.66 -9.69 -8.09
C ALA A 76 9.93 -8.20 -8.42
N GLY A 77 10.78 -7.53 -7.64
CA GLY A 77 11.15 -6.12 -7.82
C GLY A 77 10.09 -5.12 -7.36
N ARG A 78 8.89 -5.58 -6.98
CA ARG A 78 7.80 -4.78 -6.42
C ARG A 78 6.96 -5.59 -5.45
N LEU A 79 6.54 -4.96 -4.37
CA LEU A 79 5.67 -5.54 -3.35
C LEU A 79 4.20 -5.57 -3.80
N GLY A 80 3.36 -6.32 -3.09
CA GLY A 80 1.92 -6.52 -3.34
C GLY A 80 1.59 -7.92 -3.89
N GLY A 81 2.56 -8.58 -4.53
CA GLY A 81 2.42 -9.92 -5.10
C GLY A 81 1.24 -10.04 -6.07
N ASP A 82 0.69 -11.26 -6.19
CA ASP A 82 -0.37 -11.51 -7.17
C ASP A 82 -1.64 -10.70 -6.88
N CYS A 83 -2.00 -10.50 -5.62
CA CYS A 83 -3.24 -9.81 -5.25
C CYS A 83 -3.34 -8.43 -5.94
N THR A 84 -2.26 -7.66 -5.88
CA THR A 84 -2.15 -6.31 -6.45
C THR A 84 -1.93 -6.34 -7.96
N TRP A 85 -1.03 -7.19 -8.46
CA TRP A 85 -0.54 -7.08 -9.84
C TRP A 85 -1.27 -7.94 -10.88
N THR A 86 -1.76 -9.11 -10.51
CA THR A 86 -2.22 -10.13 -11.48
C THR A 86 -3.51 -10.84 -11.07
N GLY A 87 -3.97 -10.64 -9.83
CA GLY A 87 -5.03 -11.40 -9.20
C GLY A 87 -6.25 -10.55 -8.88
N CYS A 88 -6.52 -10.37 -7.60
CA CYS A 88 -7.78 -9.83 -7.10
C CYS A 88 -8.06 -8.40 -7.57
N VAL A 89 -7.07 -7.51 -7.50
CA VAL A 89 -7.24 -6.09 -7.89
C VAL A 89 -7.65 -5.95 -9.36
N PRO A 90 -6.87 -6.43 -10.35
CA PRO A 90 -7.28 -6.32 -11.75
C PRO A 90 -8.59 -7.04 -12.04
N SER A 91 -8.80 -8.22 -11.45
CA SER A 91 -10.04 -9.01 -11.63
C SER A 91 -11.28 -8.29 -11.11
N LYS A 92 -11.20 -7.67 -9.92
CA LYS A 92 -12.31 -6.93 -9.30
C LYS A 92 -12.58 -5.61 -10.02
N THR A 93 -11.54 -4.92 -10.48
CA THR A 93 -11.69 -3.70 -11.27
C THR A 93 -12.37 -3.99 -12.61
N LEU A 94 -11.95 -5.05 -13.30
CA LEU A 94 -12.59 -5.48 -14.55
C LEU A 94 -14.05 -5.91 -14.32
N LEU A 95 -14.32 -6.68 -13.28
CA LEU A 95 -15.67 -7.10 -12.92
C LEU A 95 -16.58 -5.89 -12.62
N SER A 96 -16.04 -4.85 -11.98
CA SER A 96 -16.77 -3.60 -11.72
C SER A 96 -17.14 -2.87 -13.02
N CYS A 97 -16.21 -2.79 -13.98
CA CYS A 97 -16.47 -2.21 -15.30
C CYS A 97 -17.54 -3.02 -16.07
N ALA A 98 -17.45 -4.34 -16.03
CA ALA A 98 -18.42 -5.23 -16.66
C ALA A 98 -19.82 -5.07 -16.04
N LYS A 99 -19.90 -4.95 -14.71
CA LYS A 99 -21.16 -4.67 -14.00
C LYS A 99 -21.76 -3.33 -14.43
N ALA A 100 -20.95 -2.28 -14.58
CA ALA A 100 -21.43 -0.99 -15.06
C ALA A 100 -22.05 -1.08 -16.46
N ALA A 101 -21.33 -1.71 -17.41
CA ALA A 101 -21.85 -1.93 -18.77
C ALA A 101 -23.14 -2.77 -18.77
N PHE A 102 -23.19 -3.82 -17.95
CA PHE A 102 -24.37 -4.66 -17.78
C PHE A 102 -25.57 -3.88 -17.23
N MET A 103 -25.36 -3.02 -16.22
CA MET A 103 -26.42 -2.20 -15.64
C MET A 103 -26.97 -1.21 -16.68
N VAL A 104 -26.11 -0.51 -17.43
CA VAL A 104 -26.55 0.42 -18.48
C VAL A 104 -27.36 -0.30 -19.55
N LYS A 105 -26.90 -1.47 -20.01
CA LYS A 105 -27.61 -2.30 -20.99
C LYS A 105 -28.99 -2.75 -20.49
N ASN A 106 -29.13 -3.00 -19.19
CA ASN A 106 -30.37 -3.49 -18.57
C ASN A 106 -31.20 -2.40 -17.87
N ALA A 107 -30.83 -1.12 -18.00
CA ALA A 107 -31.41 -0.01 -17.26
C ALA A 107 -32.95 0.09 -17.39
N LYS A 108 -33.49 -0.25 -18.56
CA LYS A 108 -34.93 -0.25 -18.85
C LYS A 108 -35.74 -1.13 -17.90
N LYS A 109 -35.16 -2.23 -17.38
CA LYS A 109 -35.82 -3.13 -16.41
C LYS A 109 -36.10 -2.44 -15.07
N TYR A 110 -35.37 -1.36 -14.78
CA TYR A 110 -35.51 -0.55 -13.58
C TYR A 110 -36.26 0.77 -13.85
N GLY A 111 -36.92 0.90 -15.00
CA GLY A 111 -37.61 2.13 -15.40
C GLY A 111 -36.67 3.26 -15.83
N VAL A 112 -35.37 3.01 -15.96
CA VAL A 112 -34.38 4.00 -16.40
C VAL A 112 -34.25 3.93 -17.93
N VAL A 113 -34.60 5.01 -18.61
CA VAL A 113 -34.48 5.12 -20.07
C VAL A 113 -33.13 5.76 -20.41
N THR A 114 -32.28 5.00 -21.10
CA THR A 114 -31.03 5.50 -21.69
C THR A 114 -31.24 5.76 -23.18
N GLY A 115 -30.44 6.66 -23.78
CA GLY A 115 -30.68 7.13 -25.16
C GLY A 115 -30.75 6.01 -26.20
N SER A 116 -29.90 4.98 -26.08
CA SER A 116 -30.01 3.72 -26.81
C SER A 116 -29.39 2.62 -25.97
N SER A 117 -30.19 1.64 -25.53
CA SER A 117 -29.69 0.50 -24.76
C SER A 117 -28.91 -0.51 -25.61
N GLU A 118 -29.01 -0.41 -26.95
CA GLU A 118 -28.35 -1.30 -27.90
C GLU A 118 -26.93 -0.83 -28.25
N ASP A 119 -26.61 0.46 -28.05
CA ASP A 119 -25.34 1.09 -28.43
C ASP A 119 -24.31 1.18 -27.30
N VAL A 120 -24.36 0.29 -26.29
CA VAL A 120 -23.37 0.30 -25.21
C VAL A 120 -22.00 -0.09 -25.78
N ARG A 121 -21.13 0.93 -25.95
CA ARG A 121 -19.74 0.75 -26.38
C ARG A 121 -18.84 0.55 -25.17
N VAL A 122 -18.00 -0.48 -25.23
CA VAL A 122 -16.98 -0.77 -24.22
C VAL A 122 -15.64 -0.28 -24.75
N ASP A 123 -15.05 0.69 -24.06
CA ASP A 123 -13.69 1.16 -24.34
C ASP A 123 -12.67 0.31 -23.55
N TRP A 124 -11.97 -0.57 -24.27
CA TRP A 124 -10.98 -1.46 -23.66
C TRP A 124 -9.72 -0.72 -23.19
N GLU A 125 -9.32 0.36 -23.87
CA GLU A 125 -8.15 1.14 -23.45
C GLU A 125 -8.45 1.89 -22.15
N ALA A 126 -9.63 2.50 -22.03
CA ALA A 126 -10.05 3.14 -20.79
C ALA A 126 -10.16 2.15 -19.62
N ILE A 127 -10.60 0.91 -19.87
CA ILE A 127 -10.65 -0.14 -18.83
C ILE A 127 -9.25 -0.55 -18.39
N LYS A 128 -8.32 -0.78 -19.32
CA LYS A 128 -6.93 -1.10 -18.98
C LYS A 128 -6.29 0.01 -18.17
N GLU A 129 -6.55 1.27 -18.53
CA GLU A 129 -6.05 2.42 -17.80
C GLU A 129 -6.61 2.48 -16.38
N ARG A 130 -7.92 2.25 -16.22
CA ARG A 130 -8.54 2.15 -14.90
C ARG A 130 -7.94 1.02 -14.06
N ILE A 131 -7.64 -0.13 -14.66
CA ILE A 131 -6.98 -1.25 -13.96
C ILE A 131 -5.61 -0.80 -13.46
N ARG A 132 -4.76 -0.25 -14.33
CA ARG A 132 -3.42 0.23 -13.95
C ARG A 132 -3.49 1.29 -12.85
N ALA A 133 -4.36 2.28 -13.00
CA ALA A 133 -4.54 3.32 -11.99
C ALA A 133 -4.98 2.77 -10.63
N THR A 134 -5.83 1.73 -10.62
CA THR A 134 -6.24 1.08 -9.36
C THR A 134 -5.09 0.31 -8.72
N GLN A 135 -4.26 -0.36 -9.52
CA GLN A 135 -3.09 -1.08 -9.03
C GLN A 135 -2.06 -0.13 -8.44
N GLU A 136 -1.75 0.95 -9.15
CA GLU A 136 -0.78 1.95 -8.70
C GLU A 136 -1.24 2.64 -7.42
N HIS A 137 -2.52 3.03 -7.35
CA HIS A 137 -3.06 3.65 -6.14
C HIS A 137 -2.94 2.75 -4.90
N ILE A 138 -3.26 1.45 -5.03
CA ILE A 138 -3.10 0.49 -3.93
C ILE A 138 -1.61 0.32 -3.59
N TYR A 139 -0.75 0.24 -4.60
CA TYR A 139 0.68 0.08 -4.40
C TYR A 139 1.29 1.26 -3.64
N GLU A 140 1.06 2.49 -4.10
CA GLU A 140 1.62 3.71 -3.51
C GLU A 140 1.17 3.90 -2.06
N GLU A 141 -0.11 3.65 -1.76
CA GLU A 141 -0.72 3.90 -0.45
C GLU A 141 -0.43 2.78 0.57
N ASP A 142 -0.43 1.52 0.15
CA ASP A 142 -0.41 0.38 1.08
C ASP A 142 0.81 -0.53 0.97
N ASP A 143 1.38 -0.74 -0.22
CA ASP A 143 2.34 -1.82 -0.48
C ASP A 143 3.76 -1.32 -0.77
N SER A 144 3.97 -0.03 -1.03
CA SER A 144 5.27 0.51 -1.45
C SER A 144 6.36 0.32 -0.39
N PRO A 145 7.64 0.16 -0.79
CA PRO A 145 8.78 0.11 0.15
C PRO A 145 8.84 1.33 1.07
N GLU A 146 8.42 2.51 0.59
CA GLU A 146 8.33 3.74 1.36
C GLU A 146 7.32 3.60 2.51
N VAL A 147 6.14 3.04 2.24
CA VAL A 147 5.13 2.75 3.25
C VAL A 147 5.66 1.71 4.24
N MET A 148 6.27 0.62 3.77
CA MET A 148 6.89 -0.38 4.67
C MET A 148 7.92 0.25 5.60
N LYS A 149 8.80 1.09 5.05
CA LYS A 149 9.82 1.79 5.82
C LYS A 149 9.21 2.74 6.86
N SER A 150 8.11 3.43 6.53
CA SER A 150 7.40 4.29 7.48
C SER A 150 6.82 3.50 8.67
N LEU A 151 6.54 2.21 8.47
CA LEU A 151 6.08 1.26 9.49
C LEU A 151 7.25 0.58 10.23
N GLY A 152 8.50 0.93 9.93
CA GLY A 152 9.69 0.31 10.53
C GLY A 152 10.04 -1.07 9.97
N ILE A 153 9.57 -1.39 8.77
CA ILE A 153 9.81 -2.66 8.09
C ILE A 153 10.85 -2.43 6.98
N ASP A 154 11.96 -3.16 7.04
CA ASP A 154 12.96 -3.13 5.98
C ASP A 154 12.48 -3.96 4.78
N THR A 155 12.86 -3.53 3.57
CA THR A 155 12.57 -4.26 2.34
C THR A 155 13.86 -4.50 1.58
N ILE A 156 14.12 -5.75 1.19
CA ILE A 156 15.25 -6.13 0.34
C ILE A 156 14.69 -6.76 -0.92
N LEU A 157 15.11 -6.23 -2.07
CA LEU A 157 14.78 -6.82 -3.35
C LEU A 157 15.84 -7.86 -3.71
N GLY A 158 15.41 -9.10 -3.91
CA GLY A 158 16.30 -10.21 -4.24
C GLY A 158 15.69 -11.56 -3.93
N LYS A 159 16.38 -12.61 -4.36
CA LYS A 159 15.94 -14.00 -4.13
C LYS A 159 16.47 -14.50 -2.81
N ALA A 160 15.58 -14.89 -1.90
CA ALA A 160 15.95 -15.51 -0.63
C ALA A 160 16.18 -17.03 -0.79
N GLU A 161 17.26 -17.54 -0.19
CA GLU A 161 17.56 -18.97 -0.08
C GLU A 161 17.98 -19.31 1.35
N PHE A 162 17.43 -20.38 1.93
CA PHE A 162 17.81 -20.82 3.27
C PHE A 162 19.23 -21.39 3.26
N GLN A 163 20.11 -20.85 4.10
CA GLN A 163 21.43 -21.42 4.36
C GLN A 163 21.42 -22.35 5.58
N SER A 164 20.54 -22.09 6.54
CA SER A 164 20.32 -22.91 7.73
C SER A 164 18.89 -22.74 8.27
N SER A 165 18.58 -23.31 9.43
CA SER A 165 17.30 -23.12 10.13
C SER A 165 17.04 -21.69 10.61
N ASN A 166 18.07 -20.85 10.69
CA ASN A 166 18.01 -19.49 11.23
C ASN A 166 18.75 -18.45 10.39
N SER A 167 19.12 -18.78 9.15
CA SER A 167 19.79 -17.86 8.25
C SER A 167 19.31 -18.03 6.82
N ILE A 168 19.20 -16.90 6.13
CA ILE A 168 18.90 -16.83 4.71
C ILE A 168 19.96 -16.00 4.01
N GLN A 169 20.21 -16.33 2.75
CA GLN A 169 20.99 -15.53 1.83
C GLN A 169 20.06 -14.84 0.85
N VAL A 170 20.38 -13.59 0.48
CA VAL A 170 19.67 -12.85 -0.57
C VAL A 170 20.63 -12.63 -1.73
N ALA A 171 20.21 -13.01 -2.95
CA ALA A 171 20.96 -12.87 -4.20
C ALA A 171 20.26 -11.93 -5.19
#